data_AF-A0A239RNT4-F1
#
_entry.id   AF-A0A239RNT4-F1
#
_cell.length_a   1.000
_cell.length_b   1.000
_cell.length_c   1.000
_cell.angle_alpha   90.00
_cell.angle_beta   90.00
_cell.angle_gamma   90.00
#
_symmetry.space_group_name_H-M   'P 1'
#
loop_
_entity.id
_entity.type
_entity.pdbx_description
1 polymer ?
#
loop_
_entity_poly.entity_id
_entity_poly.type
_entity_poly.pdbx_seq_one_letter_code
_entity_poly.pdbx_strand_id
1 'polypeptide(L)'
;METDMNKLAQIAKPSSTAAKERARWRRENREWLRLSQDIALYIHYYLHTSGLTQKELADRLGVSPVYVGKLLKGGENLTLETICKLQRVMGEVIVSVAHPYTTSMLVQLSAPAPFSSNAEQSDTYSSNGQFTNEGFVPAICEVA
;
A
#
# COMPACT_ATOMS: atom_id res chain seq x y z
N MET A 1 39.47 -15.84 26.73
CA MET A 1 38.72 -17.09 26.96
C MET A 1 39.00 -17.99 25.77
N GLU A 2 39.73 -19.08 25.98
CA GLU A 2 39.91 -20.12 24.96
C GLU A 2 38.65 -20.99 24.91
N THR A 3 38.05 -21.11 23.74
CA THR A 3 36.89 -21.96 23.53
C THR A 3 37.35 -23.40 23.29
N ASP A 4 37.12 -24.29 24.27
CA ASP A 4 37.40 -25.73 24.19
C ASP A 4 36.58 -26.42 23.08
N MET A 5 37.13 -26.50 21.86
CA MET A 5 36.48 -27.10 20.70
C MET A 5 36.11 -28.59 20.88
N ASN A 6 36.86 -29.32 21.72
CA ASN A 6 36.61 -30.74 22.00
C ASN A 6 35.31 -30.98 22.79
N LYS A 7 34.97 -30.10 23.75
CA LYS A 7 33.70 -30.22 24.51
C LYS A 7 32.50 -29.94 23.61
N LEU A 8 32.62 -28.98 22.70
CA LEU A 8 31.56 -28.65 21.74
C LEU A 8 31.27 -29.82 20.79
N ALA A 9 32.31 -30.48 20.28
CA ALA A 9 32.17 -31.64 19.40
C ALA A 9 31.47 -32.83 20.08
N GLN A 10 31.70 -33.06 21.38
CA GLN A 10 31.05 -34.13 22.13
C GLN A 10 29.56 -33.87 22.41
N ILE A 11 29.16 -32.60 22.56
CA ILE A 11 27.76 -32.22 22.82
C ILE A 11 26.97 -32.08 21.52
N ALA A 12 27.63 -31.77 20.41
CA ALA A 12 26.99 -31.53 19.13
C ALA A 12 26.38 -32.81 18.53
N LYS A 13 25.05 -32.88 18.46
CA LYS A 13 24.36 -33.91 17.67
C LYS A 13 24.64 -33.69 16.18
N PRO A 14 25.00 -34.74 15.40
CA PRO A 14 25.17 -34.61 13.97
C PRO A 14 23.86 -34.16 13.32
N SER A 15 23.91 -33.13 12.49
CA SER A 15 22.74 -32.64 11.78
C SER A 15 22.20 -33.69 10.82
N SER A 16 20.93 -34.07 11.00
CA SER A 16 20.20 -34.95 10.11
C SER A 16 20.27 -34.42 8.66
N THR A 17 20.29 -35.33 7.67
CA THR A 17 20.25 -35.00 6.24
C THR A 17 19.10 -34.03 5.92
N ALA A 18 17.92 -34.27 6.49
CA ALA A 18 16.75 -33.39 6.35
C ALA A 18 16.92 -32.00 6.98
N ALA A 19 17.78 -31.85 8.00
CA ALA A 19 18.09 -30.53 8.57
C ALA A 19 19.05 -29.75 7.66
N LYS A 20 20.06 -30.44 7.09
CA LYS A 20 21.00 -29.85 6.13
C LYS A 20 20.29 -29.38 4.86
N GLU A 21 19.38 -30.19 4.34
CA GLU A 21 18.58 -29.85 3.16
C GLU A 21 17.68 -28.63 3.39
N ARG A 22 16.95 -28.59 4.51
CA ARG A 22 16.15 -27.41 4.89
C ARG A 22 17.00 -26.15 5.06
N ALA A 23 18.22 -26.27 5.57
CA ALA A 23 19.14 -25.14 5.70
C ALA A 23 19.60 -24.64 4.31
N ARG A 24 19.94 -25.57 3.40
CA ARG A 24 20.28 -25.25 2.01
C ARG A 24 19.12 -24.54 1.30
N TRP A 25 17.91 -25.06 1.41
CA TRP A 25 16.72 -24.46 0.81
C TRP A 25 16.49 -23.03 1.28
N ARG A 26 16.61 -22.75 2.59
CA ARG A 26 16.49 -21.37 3.13
C ARG A 26 17.55 -20.43 2.58
N ARG A 27 18.76 -20.94 2.37
CA ARG A 27 19.86 -20.14 1.82
C ARG A 27 19.61 -19.79 0.35
N GLU A 28 19.12 -20.75 -0.44
CA GLU A 28 18.79 -20.55 -1.85
C GLU A 28 17.57 -19.63 -2.04
N ASN A 29 16.60 -19.70 -1.13
CA ASN A 29 15.34 -18.95 -1.19
C ASN A 29 15.32 -17.69 -0.31
N ARG A 30 16.49 -17.23 0.13
CA ARG A 30 16.62 -16.24 1.21
C ARG A 30 15.87 -14.93 0.94
N GLU A 31 15.94 -14.42 -0.28
CA GLU A 31 15.43 -13.08 -0.62
C GLU A 31 13.90 -12.99 -0.50
N TRP A 32 13.17 -13.90 -1.15
CA TRP A 32 11.71 -13.88 -1.05
C TRP A 32 11.20 -14.38 0.30
N LEU A 33 11.94 -15.28 0.97
CA LEU A 33 11.62 -15.71 2.34
C LEU A 33 11.69 -14.55 3.32
N ARG A 34 12.70 -13.69 3.18
CA ARG A 34 12.83 -12.49 4.01
C ARG A 34 11.64 -11.57 3.81
N LEU A 35 11.25 -11.31 2.56
CA LEU A 35 10.07 -10.50 2.26
C LEU A 35 8.78 -11.12 2.85
N SER A 36 8.61 -12.44 2.74
CA SER A 36 7.47 -13.15 3.35
C SER A 36 7.44 -13.01 4.88
N GLN A 37 8.61 -13.08 5.54
CA GLN A 37 8.74 -12.87 6.98
C GLN A 37 8.46 -11.43 7.40
N ASP A 38 8.93 -10.45 6.63
CA ASP A 38 8.68 -9.03 6.88
C ASP A 38 7.16 -8.73 6.79
N ILE A 39 6.47 -9.30 5.81
CA ILE A 39 5.01 -9.23 5.69
C ILE A 39 4.34 -9.90 6.90
N ALA A 40 4.80 -11.07 7.32
CA ALA A 40 4.24 -11.76 8.48
C ALA A 40 4.37 -10.95 9.78
N LEU A 41 5.53 -10.32 9.99
CA LEU A 41 5.77 -9.41 11.12
C LEU A 41 4.86 -8.19 11.06
N TYR A 42 4.65 -7.63 9.87
CA TYR A 42 3.74 -6.51 9.67
C TYR A 42 2.30 -6.87 10.04
N ILE A 43 1.83 -8.05 9.63
CA ILE A 43 0.49 -8.53 10.00
C ILE A 43 0.39 -8.75 11.51
N HIS A 44 1.41 -9.31 12.15
CA HIS A 44 1.45 -9.44 13.61
C HIS A 44 1.34 -8.09 14.31
N TYR A 45 2.08 -7.08 13.82
CA TYR A 45 2.01 -5.73 14.35
C TYR A 45 0.59 -5.15 14.21
N TYR A 46 -0.01 -5.26 13.02
CA TYR A 46 -1.37 -4.80 12.77
C TYR A 46 -2.41 -5.48 13.69
N LEU A 47 -2.36 -6.82 13.83
CA LEU A 47 -3.26 -7.54 14.73
C LEU A 47 -3.15 -7.04 16.17
N HIS A 48 -1.93 -6.75 16.63
CA HIS A 48 -1.67 -6.25 17.97
C HIS A 48 -2.17 -4.81 18.16
N THR A 49 -1.95 -3.92 17.19
CA THR A 49 -2.38 -2.51 17.28
C THR A 49 -3.88 -2.33 17.10
N SER A 50 -4.50 -3.16 16.26
CA SER A 50 -5.95 -3.12 16.02
C SER A 50 -6.75 -3.94 17.03
N GLY A 51 -6.10 -4.71 17.90
CA GLY A 51 -6.76 -5.62 18.85
C GLY A 51 -7.56 -6.73 18.16
N LEU A 52 -7.20 -7.09 16.91
CA LEU A 52 -7.91 -8.11 16.13
C LEU A 52 -7.30 -9.49 16.36
N THR A 53 -8.15 -10.49 16.33
CA THR A 53 -7.73 -11.89 16.33
C THR A 53 -7.44 -12.38 14.90
N GLN A 54 -6.67 -13.47 14.80
CA GLN A 54 -6.37 -14.09 13.50
C GLN A 54 -7.64 -14.57 12.77
N LYS A 55 -8.67 -14.97 13.52
CA LYS A 55 -9.96 -15.39 12.96
C LYS A 55 -10.70 -14.22 12.32
N GLU A 56 -10.79 -13.10 13.04
CA GLU A 56 -11.43 -11.89 12.51
C GLU A 56 -10.69 -11.34 11.28
N LEU A 57 -9.36 -11.41 11.27
CA LEU A 57 -8.58 -11.06 10.08
C LEU A 57 -8.91 -12.00 8.90
N ALA A 58 -9.04 -13.30 9.16
CA ALA A 58 -9.41 -14.27 8.14
C ALA A 58 -10.82 -14.01 7.57
N ASP A 59 -11.78 -13.68 8.43
CA ASP A 59 -13.15 -13.34 8.05
C ASP A 59 -13.18 -12.06 7.19
N ARG A 60 -12.40 -11.03 7.56
CA ARG A 60 -12.27 -9.79 6.77
C ARG A 60 -11.60 -10.02 5.41
N LEU A 61 -10.63 -10.93 5.35
CA LEU A 61 -9.94 -11.31 4.12
C LEU A 61 -10.78 -12.26 3.23
N GLY A 62 -11.84 -12.88 3.78
CA GLY A 62 -12.61 -13.92 3.11
C GLY A 62 -11.79 -15.19 2.86
N VAL A 63 -10.82 -15.51 3.73
CA VAL A 63 -9.93 -16.66 3.61
C VAL A 63 -10.05 -17.59 4.83
N SER A 64 -9.58 -18.81 4.70
CA SER A 64 -9.57 -19.74 5.84
C SER A 64 -8.62 -19.27 6.96
N PRO A 65 -8.99 -19.39 8.25
CA PRO A 65 -8.08 -19.11 9.37
C PRO A 65 -6.78 -19.93 9.33
N VAL A 66 -6.83 -21.13 8.75
CA VAL A 66 -5.63 -21.97 8.54
C VAL A 66 -4.65 -21.29 7.59
N TYR A 67 -5.17 -20.63 6.55
CA TYR A 67 -4.35 -19.89 5.59
C TYR A 67 -3.68 -18.68 6.23
N VAL A 68 -4.41 -17.92 7.06
CA VAL A 68 -3.82 -16.83 7.87
C VAL A 68 -2.73 -17.37 8.81
N GLY A 69 -2.94 -18.53 9.42
CA GLY A 69 -1.91 -19.17 10.25
C GLY A 69 -0.67 -19.61 9.47
N LYS A 70 -0.77 -19.90 8.17
CA LYS A 70 0.39 -20.16 7.30
C LYS A 70 1.10 -18.87 6.90
N LEU A 71 0.32 -17.82 6.61
CA LEU A 71 0.81 -16.49 6.28
C LEU A 71 1.68 -15.91 7.41
N LEU A 72 1.20 -16.01 8.65
CA LEU A 72 1.89 -15.55 9.85
C LEU A 72 3.19 -16.30 10.17
N LYS A 73 3.40 -17.49 9.57
CA LYS A 73 4.67 -18.21 9.71
C LYS A 73 5.78 -17.65 8.81
N GLY A 74 5.45 -16.80 7.83
CA GLY A 74 6.43 -16.17 6.92
C GLY A 74 7.21 -17.17 6.05
N GLY A 75 6.61 -18.33 5.76
CA GLY A 75 7.21 -19.38 4.91
C GLY A 75 6.41 -19.67 3.64
N GLU A 76 5.32 -18.94 3.42
CA GLU A 76 4.46 -19.07 2.24
C GLU A 76 4.94 -18.13 1.13
N ASN A 77 4.80 -18.61 -0.11
CA ASN A 77 4.99 -17.77 -1.29
C ASN A 77 3.67 -17.06 -1.60
N LEU A 78 3.62 -15.77 -1.29
CA LEU A 78 2.42 -14.96 -1.43
C LEU A 78 2.15 -14.58 -2.88
N THR A 79 0.90 -14.77 -3.32
CA THR A 79 0.46 -14.22 -4.59
C THR A 79 0.28 -12.70 -4.48
N LEU A 80 0.46 -11.99 -5.59
CA LEU A 80 0.19 -10.55 -5.66
C LEU A 80 -1.26 -10.23 -5.23
N GLU A 81 -2.20 -11.11 -5.59
CA GLU A 81 -3.60 -10.99 -5.19
C GLU A 81 -3.76 -10.97 -3.66
N THR A 82 -3.11 -11.89 -2.95
CA THR A 82 -3.15 -11.95 -1.48
C THR A 82 -2.53 -10.71 -0.85
N ILE A 83 -1.41 -10.22 -1.40
CA ILE A 83 -0.77 -8.98 -0.92
C ILE A 83 -1.72 -7.79 -1.09
N CYS A 84 -2.34 -7.64 -2.26
CA CYS A 84 -3.32 -6.58 -2.50
C CYS A 84 -4.53 -6.67 -1.57
N LYS A 85 -5.04 -7.88 -1.31
CA LYS A 85 -6.15 -8.11 -0.37
C LYS A 85 -5.77 -7.69 1.06
N LEU A 86 -4.57 -8.06 1.52
CA LEU A 86 -4.05 -7.64 2.83
C LEU A 86 -3.98 -6.12 2.94
N GLN A 87 -3.34 -5.46 1.98
CA GLN A 87 -3.22 -4.00 1.97
C GLN A 87 -4.59 -3.30 1.99
N ARG A 88 -5.58 -3.84 1.27
CA ARG A 88 -6.93 -3.29 1.24
C ARG A 88 -7.66 -3.44 2.59
N VAL A 89 -7.52 -4.59 3.25
CA VAL A 89 -8.16 -4.84 4.56
C VAL A 89 -7.48 -4.02 5.66
N MET A 90 -6.17 -3.90 5.60
CA MET A 90 -5.37 -3.19 6.60
C MET A 90 -5.42 -1.66 6.39
N GLY A 91 -5.66 -1.21 5.16
CA GLY A 91 -5.66 0.21 4.79
C GLY A 91 -4.26 0.79 4.64
N GLU A 92 -3.23 -0.06 4.57
CA GLU A 92 -1.82 0.34 4.59
C GLU A 92 -1.04 -0.35 3.46
N VAL A 93 0.02 0.30 2.99
CA VAL A 93 0.89 -0.26 1.94
C VAL A 93 2.02 -1.05 2.59
N ILE A 94 2.03 -2.37 2.34
CA ILE A 94 3.03 -3.30 2.88
C ILE A 94 4.18 -3.47 1.88
N VAL A 95 3.85 -3.59 0.60
CA VAL A 95 4.81 -3.77 -0.50
C VAL A 95 4.59 -2.66 -1.50
N SER A 96 5.67 -1.90 -1.77
CA SER A 96 5.68 -0.85 -2.78
C SER A 96 6.60 -1.22 -3.92
N VAL A 97 6.19 -0.90 -5.15
CA VAL A 97 6.99 -1.08 -6.35
C VAL A 97 7.59 0.27 -6.72
N ALA A 98 8.86 0.29 -7.16
CA ALA A 98 9.48 1.49 -7.67
C ALA A 98 8.84 1.90 -9.00
N HIS A 99 8.49 3.17 -9.16
CA HIS A 99 7.89 3.72 -10.37
C HIS A 99 8.84 4.76 -11.01
N PRO A 100 9.98 4.34 -11.59
CA PRO A 100 11.01 5.26 -12.10
C PRO A 100 10.54 6.13 -13.28
N TYR A 101 9.41 5.77 -13.89
CA TYR A 101 8.77 6.52 -14.98
C TYR A 101 7.74 7.56 -14.48
N THR A 102 7.43 7.61 -13.18
CA THR A 102 6.54 8.61 -12.63
C THR A 102 7.32 9.89 -12.34
N THR A 103 7.15 10.91 -13.19
CA THR A 103 7.68 12.24 -12.92
C THR A 103 6.67 13.02 -12.08
N SER A 104 6.96 13.19 -10.79
CA SER A 104 6.23 14.12 -9.94
C SER A 104 7.00 15.44 -9.91
N MET A 105 6.43 16.50 -10.48
CA MET A 105 6.95 17.86 -10.32
C MET A 105 6.04 18.61 -9.36
N LEU A 106 6.64 19.19 -8.32
CA LEU A 106 5.95 20.13 -7.46
C LEU A 106 5.99 21.50 -8.14
N VAL A 107 4.86 21.94 -8.69
CA VAL A 107 4.76 23.27 -9.31
C VAL A 107 4.42 24.27 -8.21
N GLN A 108 5.35 25.19 -7.93
CA GLN A 108 5.01 26.40 -7.19
C GLN A 108 4.15 27.30 -8.09
N LEU A 109 2.84 27.26 -7.88
CA LEU A 109 1.94 28.29 -8.38
C LEU A 109 2.17 29.54 -7.54
N SER A 110 2.94 30.50 -8.05
CA SER A 110 2.86 31.87 -7.53
C SER A 110 1.42 32.33 -7.67
N ALA A 111 0.86 32.98 -6.64
CA ALA A 111 -0.45 33.61 -6.75
C ALA A 111 -0.48 34.45 -8.03
N PRO A 112 -1.57 34.41 -8.82
CA PRO A 112 -1.66 35.24 -10.02
C PRO A 112 -1.40 36.68 -9.59
N ALA A 113 -0.56 37.39 -10.35
CA ALA A 113 -0.40 38.82 -10.14
C ALA A 113 -1.81 39.45 -10.13
N PRO A 114 -2.12 40.37 -9.20
CA PRO A 114 -3.37 41.09 -9.28
C PRO A 114 -3.49 41.66 -10.70
N PHE A 115 -4.71 41.58 -11.26
CA PHE A 115 -4.97 42.13 -12.58
C PHE A 115 -4.45 43.57 -12.64
N SER A 116 -3.86 43.94 -13.78
CA SER A 116 -3.38 45.31 -14.03
C SER A 116 -4.47 46.33 -13.70
N SER A 117 -4.10 47.52 -13.23
CA SER A 117 -5.04 48.63 -13.06
C SER A 117 -5.77 49.01 -14.35
N ASN A 118 -5.21 48.62 -15.50
CA ASN A 118 -5.77 48.85 -16.83
C ASN A 118 -6.43 47.59 -17.41
N ALA A 119 -6.62 46.55 -16.59
CA ALA A 119 -7.39 45.39 -17.01
C ALA A 119 -8.85 45.83 -17.19
N GLU A 120 -9.35 45.71 -18.41
CA GLU A 120 -10.75 46.00 -18.68
C GLU A 120 -11.62 45.03 -17.86
N GLN A 121 -12.45 45.60 -16.99
CA GLN A 121 -13.43 44.83 -16.25
C GLN A 121 -14.43 44.27 -17.25
N SER A 122 -14.76 42.98 -17.14
CA SER A 122 -15.79 42.39 -17.99
C SER A 122 -17.11 43.12 -17.79
N ASP A 123 -17.73 43.58 -18.86
CA ASP A 123 -19.09 44.08 -18.82
C ASP A 123 -19.99 42.99 -18.27
N THR A 124 -20.57 43.23 -17.08
CA THR A 124 -21.51 42.29 -16.49
C THR A 124 -22.84 42.48 -17.19
N TYR A 125 -23.09 41.69 -18.23
CA TYR A 125 -24.40 41.64 -18.90
C TYR A 125 -25.40 40.92 -18.01
N SER A 126 -26.12 41.66 -17.16
CA SER A 126 -27.28 41.15 -16.44
C SER A 126 -28.49 41.19 -17.35
N SER A 127 -28.69 40.12 -18.11
CA SER A 127 -29.93 39.90 -18.84
C SER A 127 -30.89 39.09 -17.96
N ASN A 128 -32.14 39.54 -17.81
CA ASN A 128 -33.25 38.76 -17.24
C ASN A 128 -33.71 37.63 -18.19
N GLY A 129 -32.79 37.10 -19.00
CA GLY A 129 -33.05 36.05 -19.95
C GLY A 129 -33.29 34.72 -19.27
N GLN A 130 -34.25 33.97 -19.78
CA GLN A 130 -34.53 32.62 -19.32
C GLN A 130 -33.68 31.65 -20.12
N PHE A 131 -32.97 30.75 -19.42
CA PHE A 131 -32.38 29.59 -20.07
C PHE A 131 -33.48 28.56 -20.35
N THR A 132 -33.69 28.29 -21.63
CA THR A 132 -34.58 27.21 -22.10
C THR A 132 -33.74 26.08 -22.68
N ASN A 133 -34.37 24.92 -22.91
CA ASN A 133 -33.69 23.77 -23.50
C ASN A 133 -33.15 24.03 -24.93
N GLU A 134 -33.57 25.11 -25.58
CA GLU A 134 -33.11 25.52 -26.92
C GLU A 134 -32.06 26.66 -26.87
N GLY A 135 -31.67 27.10 -25.67
CA GLY A 135 -30.64 28.11 -25.47
C GLY A 135 -31.11 29.31 -24.64
N PHE A 136 -30.24 30.34 -24.61
CA PHE A 136 -30.45 31.57 -23.86
C PHE A 136 -31.35 32.54 -24.64
N VAL A 137 -32.51 32.88 -24.06
CA VAL A 137 -33.42 33.86 -24.64
C VAL A 137 -33.32 35.17 -23.84
N PRO A 138 -32.71 36.24 -24.38
CA PRO A 138 -32.64 37.51 -23.68
C PRO A 138 -34.04 38.15 -23.56
N ALA A 139 -34.36 38.75 -22.40
CA ALA A 139 -35.56 39.55 -22.25
C ALA A 139 -35.50 40.75 -23.21
N ILE A 140 -36.52 40.90 -24.05
CA ILE A 140 -36.62 42.00 -25.02
C ILE A 140 -36.70 43.31 -24.23
N CYS A 141 -35.71 44.19 -24.37
CA CYS A 141 -35.73 45.51 -23.77
C CYS A 141 -36.57 46.43 -24.67
N GLU A 142 -37.80 46.73 -24.28
CA GLU A 142 -38.63 47.75 -24.94
C GLU A 142 -38.02 49.12 -24.63
N VAL A 143 -37.57 49.81 -25.69
CA VAL A 143 -37.05 51.19 -25.60
C VAL A 143 -38.24 52.13 -25.53
N ALA A 144 -38.36 52.88 -24.43
CA ALA A 144 -39.22 54.05 -24.32
C ALA A 144 -38.39 55.33 -24.49
#